data_AF-C2CFW1-F1
#
_entry.id   AF-C2CFW1-F1
#
_cell.length_a   1.000
_cell.length_b   1.000
_cell.length_c   1.000
_cell.angle_alpha   90.00
_cell.angle_beta   90.00
_cell.angle_gamma   90.00
#
_symmetry.space_group_name_H-M   'P 1'
#
loop_
_entity.id
_entity.type
_entity.pdbx_description
1 polymer ?
#
loop_
_entity_poly.entity_id
_entity_poly.type
_entity_poly.pdbx_seq_one_letter_code
_entity_poly.pdbx_strand_id
1 'polypeptide(L)'
;MDTTNLRQIEGGTVIKQADRSSILSFILQDAKGREVKLDGQAAQVALYTNIGKYWETTSTVKGAEVSFSLPGNLAVDDYLLDISVGGYVFPSDRDLIIKVTQGFRNLPDKETAERSERTLEEITADVQKQADEKLKQTITIITKKKDTFTSYVDTKTSEVSSTGDKYLKDIEATTSQAKTGIIEVAKLEGDKLTASSTEAISLIGSKKDQALKEIGSKAKTIADTVKSDVASLLKDYVGKEPGKGLSDNNFSDRYKSKLDNLDTDIDKKLEPKADKTMLDDDVQKLKDLIFDSETKYQGDMIYTLDSVIENGEVKVKAKEIGKLVANDFLRVNVDSDKYKFRIKSTSQGVILFYSMTDDALRYAIHVFPQIKDYEIDFGKKVTGEMIFTSVTMPEDKVSVIREEGL
;
A
#
# COMPACT_ATOMS: atom_id res chain seq x y z
N MET A 1 -72.17 49.81 -75.69
CA MET A 1 -71.92 49.32 -74.32
C MET A 1 -71.02 50.35 -73.70
N ASP A 2 -71.41 50.90 -72.55
CA ASP A 2 -70.58 51.84 -71.81
C ASP A 2 -69.52 51.02 -71.07
N THR A 3 -68.25 51.08 -71.51
CA THR A 3 -67.14 50.37 -70.87
C THR A 3 -66.40 51.28 -69.91
N THR A 4 -66.12 50.81 -68.70
CA THR A 4 -65.16 51.46 -67.80
C THR A 4 -63.74 51.20 -68.28
N ASN A 5 -62.83 52.15 -68.08
CA ASN A 5 -61.45 52.06 -68.57
C ASN A 5 -60.43 52.53 -67.49
N LEU A 6 -59.17 52.11 -67.64
CA LEU A 6 -58.03 52.55 -66.85
C LEU A 6 -57.05 53.32 -67.73
N ARG A 7 -56.71 54.55 -67.31
CA ARG A 7 -55.58 55.28 -67.88
C ARG A 7 -54.38 55.16 -66.95
N GLN A 8 -53.35 54.43 -67.38
CA GLN A 8 -52.10 54.33 -66.63
C GLN A 8 -51.40 55.70 -66.57
N ILE A 9 -50.93 56.07 -65.38
CA ILE A 9 -50.18 57.30 -65.13
C ILE A 9 -48.81 57.05 -64.50
N GLU A 10 -48.58 55.89 -63.88
CA GLU A 10 -47.29 55.50 -63.30
C GLU A 10 -47.01 54.01 -63.48
N GLY A 11 -45.72 53.67 -63.57
CA GLY A 11 -45.23 52.32 -63.82
C GLY A 11 -45.33 51.90 -65.29
N GLY A 12 -44.92 50.66 -65.58
CA GLY A 12 -44.96 50.08 -66.92
C GLY A 12 -45.79 48.80 -66.96
N THR A 13 -46.20 48.37 -68.15
CA THR A 13 -46.92 47.11 -68.36
C THR A 13 -45.99 45.89 -68.45
N VAL A 14 -44.68 46.08 -68.43
CA VAL A 14 -43.68 45.00 -68.43
C VAL A 14 -42.86 45.06 -67.15
N ILE A 15 -43.01 44.05 -66.30
CA ILE A 15 -42.40 43.98 -64.96
C ILE A 15 -41.43 42.79 -64.88
N LYS A 16 -40.39 42.87 -64.05
CA LYS A 16 -39.50 41.73 -63.77
C LYS A 16 -40.05 40.89 -62.62
N GLN A 17 -39.92 39.56 -62.69
CA GLN A 17 -40.42 38.58 -61.70
C GLN A 17 -40.06 38.89 -60.23
N ALA A 18 -38.96 39.61 -59.97
CA ALA A 18 -38.49 39.98 -58.62
C ALA A 18 -38.73 41.45 -58.25
N ASP A 19 -39.46 42.21 -59.06
CA ASP A 19 -39.72 43.63 -58.80
C ASP A 19 -40.83 43.78 -57.75
N ARG A 20 -40.43 44.28 -56.58
CA ARG A 20 -41.29 44.51 -55.40
C ARG A 20 -41.55 45.99 -55.12
N SER A 21 -40.82 46.88 -55.80
CA SER A 21 -40.77 48.31 -55.50
C SER A 21 -41.53 49.16 -56.51
N SER A 22 -41.82 48.62 -57.69
CA SER A 22 -42.59 49.35 -58.69
C SER A 22 -44.01 49.63 -58.22
N ILE A 23 -44.37 50.91 -58.25
CA ILE A 23 -45.74 51.39 -58.03
C ILE A 23 -46.40 51.51 -59.40
N LEU A 24 -47.61 50.97 -59.49
CA LEU A 24 -48.50 51.11 -60.64
C LEU A 24 -49.64 52.02 -60.23
N SER A 25 -49.89 53.07 -61.01
CA SER A 25 -50.93 54.05 -60.74
C SER A 25 -51.83 54.23 -61.96
N PHE A 26 -53.14 54.20 -61.74
CA PHE A 26 -54.16 54.28 -62.79
C PHE A 26 -55.26 55.27 -62.42
N ILE A 27 -55.74 56.01 -63.41
CA ILE A 27 -56.95 56.84 -63.31
C ILE A 27 -58.16 56.02 -63.76
N LEU A 28 -59.19 55.97 -62.92
CA LEU A 28 -60.48 55.35 -63.20
C LEU A 28 -61.28 56.24 -64.17
N GLN A 29 -61.69 55.70 -65.32
CA GLN A 29 -62.43 56.42 -66.35
C GLN A 29 -63.79 55.78 -66.66
N ASP A 30 -64.79 56.63 -66.92
CA ASP A 30 -66.07 56.22 -67.50
C ASP A 30 -65.95 55.90 -69.00
N ALA A 31 -67.05 55.44 -69.62
CA ALA A 31 -67.11 55.11 -71.04
C ALA A 31 -66.84 56.25 -72.03
N LYS A 32 -66.76 57.49 -71.53
CA LYS A 32 -66.43 58.67 -72.32
C LYS A 32 -64.99 59.15 -72.04
N GLY A 33 -64.20 58.37 -71.29
CA GLY A 33 -62.83 58.69 -70.91
C GLY A 33 -62.74 59.75 -69.81
N ARG A 34 -63.84 60.07 -69.12
CA ARG A 34 -63.87 61.08 -68.05
C ARG A 34 -63.61 60.43 -66.70
N GLU A 35 -62.97 61.15 -65.81
CA GLU A 35 -62.59 60.65 -64.49
C GLU A 35 -63.82 60.38 -63.61
N VAL A 36 -63.79 59.24 -62.91
CA VAL A 36 -64.89 58.83 -62.04
C VAL A 36 -64.69 59.39 -60.62
N LYS A 37 -65.75 59.92 -60.02
CA LYS A 37 -65.73 60.49 -58.66
C LYS A 37 -65.92 59.39 -57.60
N LEU A 38 -64.85 58.66 -57.30
CA LEU A 38 -64.82 57.58 -56.30
C LEU A 38 -63.82 57.83 -55.16
N ASP A 39 -63.42 59.09 -54.98
CA ASP A 39 -62.45 59.50 -53.96
C ASP A 39 -62.79 58.96 -52.56
N GLY A 40 -61.77 58.45 -51.86
CA GLY A 40 -61.87 57.88 -50.53
C GLY A 40 -62.45 56.46 -50.46
N GLN A 41 -62.93 55.87 -51.57
CA GLN A 41 -63.42 54.49 -51.58
C GLN A 41 -62.27 53.46 -51.62
N ALA A 42 -62.52 52.28 -51.05
CA ALA A 42 -61.60 51.15 -51.15
C ALA A 42 -61.67 50.52 -52.55
N ALA A 43 -60.50 50.34 -53.16
CA ALA A 43 -60.32 49.70 -54.45
C ALA A 43 -59.69 48.32 -54.26
N GLN A 44 -60.38 47.27 -54.69
CA GLN A 44 -59.83 45.92 -54.73
C GLN A 44 -59.10 45.72 -56.05
N VAL A 45 -57.80 45.46 -55.98
CA VAL A 45 -56.93 45.25 -57.14
C VAL A 45 -56.64 43.77 -57.24
N ALA A 46 -56.91 43.15 -58.38
CA ALA A 46 -56.69 41.73 -58.60
C ALA A 46 -55.96 41.48 -59.92
N LEU A 47 -55.05 40.50 -59.89
CA LEU A 47 -54.36 39.99 -61.07
C LEU A 47 -54.87 38.59 -61.39
N TYR A 48 -55.22 38.36 -62.65
CA TYR A 48 -55.69 37.07 -63.14
C TYR A 48 -54.73 36.52 -64.20
N THR A 49 -54.56 35.21 -64.19
CA THR A 49 -53.91 34.42 -65.25
C THR A 49 -54.98 33.60 -65.98
N ASN A 50 -54.61 32.87 -67.01
CA ASN A 50 -55.51 31.94 -67.69
C ASN A 50 -56.06 30.82 -66.78
N ILE A 51 -55.42 30.56 -65.64
CA ILE A 51 -55.85 29.59 -64.61
C ILE A 51 -56.72 30.21 -63.51
N GLY A 52 -56.91 31.53 -63.49
CA GLY A 52 -57.76 32.23 -62.53
C GLY A 52 -57.06 33.34 -61.74
N LYS A 53 -57.68 33.77 -60.63
CA LYS A 53 -57.17 34.86 -59.78
C LYS A 53 -55.84 34.44 -59.14
N TYR A 54 -54.79 35.17 -59.45
CA TYR A 54 -53.43 34.89 -58.97
C TYR A 54 -53.11 35.66 -57.69
N TRP A 55 -53.48 36.93 -57.63
CA TRP A 55 -53.16 37.81 -56.51
C TRP A 55 -54.21 38.90 -56.35
N GLU A 56 -54.34 39.42 -55.13
CA GLU A 56 -55.27 40.49 -54.79
C GLU A 56 -54.70 41.37 -53.67
N THR A 57 -54.99 42.68 -53.73
CA THR A 57 -54.73 43.64 -52.66
C THR A 57 -55.84 44.69 -52.60
N THR A 58 -55.80 45.55 -51.59
CA THR A 58 -56.70 46.69 -51.46
C THR A 58 -55.88 47.98 -51.44
N SER A 59 -56.37 49.01 -52.14
CA SER A 59 -55.85 50.37 -52.10
C SER A 59 -57.00 51.36 -51.85
N THR A 60 -56.70 52.64 -51.64
CA THR A 60 -57.70 53.69 -51.46
C THR A 60 -57.64 54.64 -52.65
N VAL A 61 -58.79 54.94 -53.26
CA VAL A 61 -58.88 55.91 -54.35
C VAL A 61 -58.53 57.32 -53.83
N LYS A 62 -57.61 58.02 -54.51
CA LYS A 62 -57.30 59.43 -54.26
C LYS A 62 -57.72 60.26 -55.48
N GLY A 63 -58.78 61.04 -55.35
CA GLY A 63 -59.47 61.69 -56.45
C GLY A 63 -60.13 60.68 -57.39
N ALA A 64 -59.43 60.34 -58.48
CA ALA A 64 -59.80 59.27 -59.41
C ALA A 64 -58.66 58.24 -59.59
N GLU A 65 -57.60 58.34 -58.80
CA GLU A 65 -56.40 57.52 -58.92
C GLU A 65 -56.41 56.32 -57.97
N VAL A 66 -55.94 55.17 -58.45
CA VAL A 66 -55.61 53.99 -57.65
C VAL A 66 -54.14 53.63 -57.89
N SER A 67 -53.35 53.61 -56.81
CA SER A 67 -51.93 53.26 -56.83
C SER A 67 -51.68 52.02 -55.97
N PHE A 68 -50.87 51.08 -56.44
CA PHE A 68 -50.51 49.86 -55.70
C PHE A 68 -49.14 49.30 -56.12
N SER A 69 -48.56 48.46 -55.25
CA SER A 69 -47.33 47.71 -55.52
C SER A 69 -47.62 46.22 -55.73
N LEU A 70 -46.82 45.57 -56.57
CA LEU A 70 -46.92 44.14 -56.86
C LEU A 70 -46.26 43.29 -55.74
N PRO A 71 -46.68 42.02 -55.54
CA PRO A 71 -46.12 41.14 -54.49
C PRO A 71 -44.68 40.69 -54.78
N GLY A 72 -44.19 40.94 -56.01
CA GLY A 72 -42.82 40.72 -56.50
C GLY A 72 -42.25 39.32 -56.37
N ASN A 73 -43.11 38.30 -56.29
CA ASN A 73 -42.83 36.90 -56.60
C ASN A 73 -43.78 36.40 -57.70
N LEU A 74 -44.13 37.27 -58.66
CA LEU A 74 -45.00 36.92 -59.78
C LEU A 74 -44.31 35.89 -60.69
N ALA A 75 -45.03 34.87 -61.13
CA ALA A 75 -44.53 33.95 -62.15
C ALA A 75 -44.33 34.69 -63.49
N VAL A 76 -43.52 34.15 -64.39
CA VAL A 76 -43.36 34.70 -65.75
C VAL A 76 -44.61 34.36 -66.53
N ASP A 77 -45.53 35.33 -66.64
CA ASP A 77 -46.82 35.19 -67.32
C ASP A 77 -47.41 36.56 -67.69
N ASP A 78 -48.49 36.53 -68.47
CA ASP A 78 -49.31 37.69 -68.80
C ASP A 78 -50.51 37.76 -67.83
N TYR A 79 -50.59 38.84 -67.04
CA TYR A 79 -51.61 39.03 -66.02
C TYR A 79 -52.65 40.05 -66.45
N LEU A 80 -53.92 39.67 -66.43
CA LEU A 80 -55.05 40.60 -66.56
C LEU A 80 -55.23 41.39 -65.26
N LEU A 81 -55.34 42.71 -65.35
CA LEU A 81 -55.60 43.57 -64.20
C LEU A 81 -57.09 43.93 -64.09
N ASP A 82 -57.70 43.63 -62.95
CA ASP A 82 -59.01 44.17 -62.57
C ASP A 82 -58.88 45.06 -61.33
N ILE A 83 -59.51 46.24 -61.38
CA ILE A 83 -59.69 47.13 -60.24
C ILE A 83 -61.18 47.28 -59.97
N SER A 84 -61.65 46.78 -58.83
CA SER A 84 -63.05 46.83 -58.42
C SER A 84 -63.28 47.90 -57.35
N VAL A 85 -64.12 48.91 -57.64
CA VAL A 85 -64.41 50.04 -56.75
C VAL A 85 -65.87 50.46 -56.87
N GLY A 86 -66.56 50.66 -55.75
CA GLY A 86 -67.90 51.26 -55.75
C GLY A 86 -68.96 50.50 -56.56
N GLY A 87 -68.78 49.19 -56.76
CA GLY A 87 -69.65 48.34 -57.59
C GLY A 87 -69.28 48.25 -59.07
N TYR A 88 -68.23 48.95 -59.51
CA TYR A 88 -67.69 48.92 -60.87
C TYR A 88 -66.41 48.09 -60.92
N VAL A 89 -66.09 47.50 -62.09
CA VAL A 89 -64.83 46.81 -62.39
C VAL A 89 -64.15 47.54 -63.54
N PHE A 90 -62.86 47.84 -63.41
CA PHE A 90 -62.06 48.57 -64.40
C PHE A 90 -60.82 47.75 -64.81
N PRO A 91 -60.48 47.66 -66.11
CA PRO A 91 -61.30 48.01 -67.26
C PRO A 91 -62.33 46.90 -67.52
N SER A 92 -63.52 47.26 -67.98
CA SER A 92 -64.59 46.26 -68.21
C SER A 92 -64.38 45.37 -69.43
N ASP A 93 -63.43 45.70 -70.31
CA ASP A 93 -63.11 45.01 -71.55
C ASP A 93 -61.82 44.17 -71.49
N ARG A 94 -61.18 44.08 -70.31
CA ARG A 94 -59.97 43.27 -70.05
C ARG A 94 -58.80 43.62 -70.97
N ASP A 95 -58.72 44.86 -71.42
CA ASP A 95 -57.70 45.33 -72.37
C ASP A 95 -56.31 45.56 -71.73
N LEU A 96 -56.26 45.63 -70.39
CA LEU A 96 -55.04 45.91 -69.66
C LEU A 96 -54.32 44.64 -69.18
N ILE A 97 -53.15 44.38 -69.78
CA ILE A 97 -52.28 43.24 -69.46
C ILE A 97 -50.97 43.74 -68.86
N ILE A 98 -50.59 43.17 -67.71
CA ILE A 98 -49.28 43.32 -67.09
C ILE A 98 -48.46 42.07 -67.40
N LYS A 99 -47.43 42.23 -68.22
CA LYS A 99 -46.51 41.16 -68.62
C LYS A 99 -45.35 41.04 -67.63
N VAL A 100 -45.20 39.87 -67.01
CA VAL A 100 -44.07 39.58 -66.14
C VAL A 100 -43.00 38.81 -66.91
N THR A 101 -41.78 39.33 -66.87
CA THR A 101 -40.61 38.76 -67.54
C THR A 101 -39.61 38.22 -66.53
N GLN A 102 -38.85 37.21 -66.96
CA GLN A 102 -37.86 36.55 -66.12
C GLN A 102 -36.77 37.54 -65.66
N GLY A 103 -36.52 37.57 -64.34
CA GLY A 103 -35.37 38.27 -63.77
C GLY A 103 -34.08 37.44 -63.93
N PHE A 104 -32.94 37.99 -63.53
CA PHE A 104 -31.64 37.28 -63.62
C PHE A 104 -31.54 36.04 -62.71
N ARG A 105 -32.43 35.90 -61.71
CA ARG A 105 -32.49 34.76 -60.78
C ARG A 105 -33.70 33.88 -61.09
N ASN A 106 -33.47 32.59 -61.30
CA ASN A 106 -34.52 31.57 -61.29
C ASN A 106 -35.01 31.38 -59.84
N LEU A 107 -36.30 31.60 -59.60
CA LEU A 107 -36.97 31.28 -58.35
C LEU A 107 -37.89 30.08 -58.58
N PRO A 108 -37.91 29.08 -57.67
CA PRO A 108 -38.85 27.96 -57.76
C PRO A 108 -40.28 28.47 -57.58
N ASP A 109 -41.25 27.80 -58.22
CA ASP A 109 -42.66 28.07 -57.99
C ASP A 109 -43.12 27.62 -56.58
N LYS A 110 -44.32 28.06 -56.19
CA LYS A 110 -44.89 27.78 -54.87
C LYS A 110 -45.02 26.29 -54.58
N GLU A 111 -45.44 25.50 -55.57
CA GLU A 111 -45.63 24.06 -55.39
C GLU A 111 -44.30 23.34 -55.15
N THR A 112 -43.24 23.73 -55.86
CA THR A 112 -41.88 23.19 -55.70
C THR A 112 -41.28 23.55 -54.34
N ALA A 113 -41.53 24.77 -53.85
CA ALA A 113 -41.10 25.19 -52.52
C ALA A 113 -41.80 24.37 -51.42
N GLU A 114 -43.13 24.23 -51.48
CA GLU A 114 -43.92 23.47 -50.49
C GLU A 114 -43.57 21.97 -50.49
N ARG A 115 -43.28 21.37 -51.66
CA ARG A 115 -42.81 19.97 -51.75
C ARG A 115 -41.44 19.80 -51.10
N SER A 116 -40.53 20.75 -51.31
CA SER A 116 -39.18 20.70 -50.73
C SER A 116 -39.20 20.82 -49.21
N GLU A 117 -40.09 21.66 -48.65
CA GLU A 117 -40.31 21.77 -47.20
C GLU A 117 -40.81 20.46 -46.61
N ARG A 118 -41.81 19.81 -47.21
CA ARG A 118 -42.31 18.50 -46.74
C ARG A 118 -41.22 17.42 -46.75
N THR A 119 -40.39 17.37 -47.79
CA THR A 119 -39.27 16.42 -47.84
C THR A 119 -38.22 16.71 -46.76
N LEU A 120 -37.94 17.98 -46.45
CA LEU A 120 -37.05 18.36 -45.35
C LEU A 120 -37.60 17.96 -43.97
N GLU A 121 -38.91 18.11 -43.76
CA GLU A 121 -39.59 17.66 -42.53
C GLU A 121 -39.49 16.14 -42.36
N GLU A 122 -39.76 15.38 -43.42
CA GLU A 122 -39.64 13.91 -43.42
C GLU A 122 -38.22 13.44 -43.12
N ILE A 123 -37.21 14.05 -43.77
CA ILE A 123 -35.79 13.75 -43.52
C ILE A 123 -35.43 14.06 -42.06
N THR A 124 -35.91 15.19 -41.53
CA THR A 124 -35.64 15.60 -40.15
C THR A 124 -36.23 14.61 -39.15
N ALA A 125 -37.47 14.18 -39.38
CA ALA A 125 -38.15 13.19 -38.53
C ALA A 125 -37.44 11.82 -38.56
N ASP A 126 -37.00 11.36 -39.74
CA ASP A 126 -36.27 10.10 -39.85
C ASP A 126 -34.90 10.14 -39.17
N VAL A 127 -34.15 11.24 -39.34
CA VAL A 127 -32.87 11.44 -38.65
C VAL A 127 -33.05 11.45 -37.13
N GLN A 128 -34.08 12.13 -36.62
CA GLN A 128 -34.40 12.14 -35.19
C GLN A 128 -34.73 10.73 -34.69
N LYS A 129 -35.58 10.00 -35.40
CA LYS A 129 -35.94 8.62 -35.04
C LYS A 129 -34.72 7.70 -35.01
N GLN A 130 -33.86 7.76 -36.04
CA GLN A 130 -32.63 6.96 -36.08
C GLN A 130 -31.67 7.32 -34.95
N ALA A 131 -31.55 8.60 -34.60
CA ALA A 131 -30.72 9.04 -33.48
C ALA A 131 -31.25 8.50 -32.15
N ASP A 132 -32.57 8.57 -31.92
CA ASP A 132 -33.21 8.04 -30.71
C ASP A 132 -33.06 6.52 -30.59
N GLU A 133 -33.20 5.78 -31.69
CA GLU A 133 -33.02 4.33 -31.72
C GLU A 133 -31.57 3.94 -31.38
N LYS A 134 -30.57 4.62 -31.99
CA LYS A 134 -29.15 4.39 -31.68
C LYS A 134 -28.81 4.75 -30.24
N LEU A 135 -29.39 5.84 -29.72
CA LEU A 135 -29.20 6.25 -28.33
C LEU A 135 -29.78 5.21 -27.38
N LYS A 136 -31.00 4.72 -27.62
CA LYS A 136 -31.64 3.66 -26.81
C LYS A 136 -30.83 2.36 -26.82
N GLN A 137 -30.30 1.96 -27.98
CA GLN A 137 -29.44 0.77 -28.09
C GLN A 137 -28.15 0.95 -27.26
N THR A 138 -27.51 2.12 -27.37
CA THR A 138 -26.30 2.45 -26.63
C THR A 138 -26.53 2.44 -25.12
N ILE A 139 -27.61 3.08 -24.66
CA ILE A 139 -28.01 3.08 -23.24
C ILE A 139 -28.24 1.66 -22.75
N THR A 140 -28.93 0.81 -23.53
CA THR A 140 -29.19 -0.58 -23.17
C THR A 140 -27.89 -1.38 -22.99
N ILE A 141 -26.92 -1.20 -23.89
CA ILE A 141 -25.60 -1.85 -23.79
C ILE A 141 -24.84 -1.37 -22.55
N ILE A 142 -24.85 -0.06 -22.29
CA ILE A 142 -24.19 0.54 -21.12
C ILE A 142 -24.81 0.00 -19.84
N THR A 143 -26.15 -0.04 -19.74
CA THR A 143 -26.85 -0.57 -18.57
C THR A 143 -26.50 -2.04 -18.31
N LYS A 144 -26.54 -2.89 -19.35
CA LYS A 144 -26.16 -4.31 -19.20
C LYS A 144 -24.72 -4.49 -18.73
N LYS A 145 -23.78 -3.71 -19.28
CA LYS A 145 -22.38 -3.73 -18.86
C LYS A 145 -22.22 -3.26 -17.41
N LYS A 146 -22.94 -2.21 -17.00
CA LYS A 146 -22.97 -1.73 -15.62
C LYS A 146 -23.49 -2.82 -14.68
N ASP A 147 -24.61 -3.46 -15.00
CA ASP A 147 -25.19 -4.50 -14.14
C ASP A 147 -24.25 -5.72 -14.01
N THR A 148 -23.62 -6.12 -15.11
CA THR A 148 -22.62 -7.19 -15.11
C THR A 148 -21.41 -6.82 -14.24
N PHE A 149 -20.93 -5.58 -14.35
CA PHE A 149 -19.82 -5.09 -13.54
C PHE A 149 -20.18 -5.03 -12.06
N THR A 150 -21.37 -4.51 -11.71
CA THR A 150 -21.87 -4.48 -10.34
C THR A 150 -21.93 -5.89 -9.75
N SER A 151 -22.53 -6.85 -10.48
CA SER A 151 -22.61 -8.25 -10.04
C SER A 151 -21.23 -8.89 -9.83
N TYR A 152 -20.27 -8.60 -10.71
CA TYR A 152 -18.89 -9.05 -10.56
C TYR A 152 -18.24 -8.48 -9.29
N VAL A 153 -18.39 -7.17 -9.05
CA VAL A 153 -17.86 -6.48 -7.86
C VAL A 153 -18.50 -7.03 -6.58
N ASP A 154 -19.81 -7.22 -6.55
CA ASP A 154 -20.53 -7.76 -5.39
C ASP A 154 -20.08 -9.19 -5.06
N THR A 155 -19.90 -10.01 -6.09
CA THR A 155 -19.38 -11.38 -5.97
C THR A 155 -17.97 -11.37 -5.38
N LYS A 156 -17.06 -10.58 -5.97
CA LYS A 156 -15.67 -10.50 -5.49
C LYS A 156 -15.56 -9.93 -4.09
N THR A 157 -16.41 -8.96 -3.75
CA THR A 157 -16.48 -8.41 -2.39
C THR A 157 -16.92 -9.47 -1.39
N SER A 158 -17.91 -10.29 -1.75
CA SER A 158 -18.40 -11.39 -0.91
C SER A 158 -17.35 -12.51 -0.72
N GLU A 159 -16.63 -12.87 -1.79
CA GLU A 159 -15.52 -13.83 -1.74
C GLU A 159 -14.40 -13.34 -0.81
N VAL A 160 -14.01 -12.06 -0.91
CA VAL A 160 -12.99 -11.46 -0.04
C VAL A 160 -13.45 -11.46 1.42
N SER A 161 -14.68 -11.03 1.70
CA SER A 161 -15.21 -11.01 3.07
C SER A 161 -15.27 -12.41 3.69
N SER A 162 -15.82 -13.39 2.96
CA SER A 162 -15.91 -14.78 3.46
C SER A 162 -14.54 -15.44 3.68
N THR A 163 -13.58 -15.15 2.79
CA THR A 163 -12.20 -15.63 2.94
C THR A 163 -11.50 -14.95 4.13
N GLY A 164 -11.69 -13.64 4.30
CA GLY A 164 -11.19 -12.88 5.44
C GLY A 164 -11.73 -13.42 6.78
N ASP A 165 -13.05 -13.63 6.87
CA ASP A 165 -13.70 -14.20 8.06
C ASP A 165 -13.16 -15.59 8.41
N LYS A 166 -12.88 -16.41 7.39
CA LYS A 166 -12.28 -17.74 7.60
C LYS A 166 -10.88 -17.62 8.18
N TYR A 167 -10.01 -16.79 7.58
CA TYR A 167 -8.65 -16.59 8.10
C TYR A 167 -8.66 -16.03 9.52
N LEU A 168 -9.58 -15.12 9.83
CA LEU A 168 -9.70 -14.56 11.18
C LEU A 168 -10.08 -15.65 12.19
N LYS A 169 -11.04 -16.51 11.87
CA LYS A 169 -11.41 -17.66 12.72
C LYS A 169 -10.27 -18.66 12.91
N ASP A 170 -9.52 -18.95 11.85
CA ASP A 170 -8.38 -19.87 11.93
C ASP A 170 -7.26 -19.30 12.83
N ILE A 171 -7.01 -17.98 12.75
CA ILE A 171 -6.07 -17.27 13.63
C ILE A 171 -6.56 -17.30 15.08
N GLU A 172 -7.84 -17.00 15.34
CA GLU A 172 -8.42 -17.04 16.68
C GLU A 172 -8.35 -18.43 17.30
N ALA A 173 -8.66 -19.48 16.51
CA ALA A 173 -8.57 -20.87 16.94
C ALA A 173 -7.12 -21.27 17.26
N THR A 174 -6.18 -20.95 16.37
CA THR A 174 -4.75 -21.27 16.56
C THR A 174 -4.18 -20.54 17.77
N THR A 175 -4.52 -19.26 17.95
CA THR A 175 -4.09 -18.46 19.10
C THR A 175 -4.63 -19.02 20.41
N SER A 176 -5.90 -19.44 20.41
CA SER A 176 -6.55 -20.05 21.58
C SER A 176 -5.90 -21.39 21.95
N GLN A 177 -5.59 -22.22 20.94
CA GLN A 177 -4.88 -23.48 21.15
C GLN A 177 -3.47 -23.27 21.68
N ALA A 178 -2.70 -22.36 21.09
CA ALA A 178 -1.35 -22.03 21.54
C ALA A 178 -1.35 -21.54 23.00
N LYS A 179 -2.30 -20.68 23.37
CA LYS A 179 -2.45 -20.21 24.75
C LYS A 179 -2.70 -21.35 25.73
N THR A 180 -3.60 -22.27 25.39
CA THR A 180 -3.88 -23.46 26.21
C THR A 180 -2.64 -24.34 26.34
N GLY A 181 -1.94 -24.62 25.23
CA GLY A 181 -0.72 -25.41 25.23
C GLY A 181 0.40 -24.81 26.09
N ILE A 182 0.59 -23.48 26.04
CA ILE A 182 1.57 -22.78 26.90
C ILE A 182 1.21 -22.93 28.38
N ILE A 183 -0.08 -22.81 28.74
CA ILE A 183 -0.54 -22.98 30.12
C ILE A 183 -0.29 -24.42 30.61
N GLU A 184 -0.57 -25.42 29.79
CA GLU A 184 -0.34 -26.83 30.12
C GLU A 184 1.15 -27.12 30.33
N VAL A 185 2.01 -26.66 29.43
CA VAL A 185 3.47 -26.81 29.55
C VAL A 185 3.98 -26.10 30.80
N ALA A 186 3.55 -24.86 31.05
CA ALA A 186 3.95 -24.11 32.23
C ALA A 186 3.57 -24.84 33.53
N LYS A 187 2.37 -25.45 33.57
CA LYS A 187 1.93 -26.25 34.70
C LYS A 187 2.79 -27.50 34.89
N LEU A 188 3.03 -28.26 33.81
CA LEU A 188 3.85 -29.48 33.86
C LEU A 188 5.28 -29.19 34.34
N GLU A 189 5.91 -28.13 33.83
CA GLU A 189 7.26 -27.74 34.26
C GLU A 189 7.28 -27.21 35.69
N GLY A 190 6.26 -26.46 36.11
CA GLY A 190 6.08 -26.07 37.51
C GLY A 190 5.96 -27.26 38.46
N ASP A 191 5.20 -28.28 38.07
CA ASP A 191 5.03 -29.52 38.83
C ASP A 191 6.36 -30.30 38.94
N LYS A 192 7.12 -30.42 37.84
CA LYS A 192 8.45 -31.06 37.83
C LYS A 192 9.45 -30.34 38.75
N LEU A 193 9.48 -29.00 38.69
CA LEU A 193 10.35 -28.19 39.54
C LEU A 193 10.02 -28.39 41.03
N THR A 194 8.73 -28.44 41.35
CA THR A 194 8.23 -28.67 42.71
C THR A 194 8.62 -30.07 43.22
N ALA A 195 8.49 -31.10 42.38
CA ALA A 195 8.90 -32.46 42.70
C ALA A 195 10.42 -32.56 42.95
N SER A 196 11.24 -32.03 42.03
CA SER A 196 12.70 -32.01 42.18
C SER A 196 13.15 -31.25 43.42
N SER A 197 12.51 -30.11 43.72
CA SER A 197 12.81 -29.34 44.93
C SER A 197 12.49 -30.12 46.20
N THR A 198 11.36 -30.84 46.20
CA THR A 198 10.94 -31.69 47.33
C THR A 198 11.92 -32.84 47.56
N GLU A 199 12.37 -33.51 46.49
CA GLU A 199 13.38 -34.56 46.56
C GLU A 199 14.72 -34.03 47.08
N ALA A 200 15.18 -32.88 46.59
CA ALA A 200 16.41 -32.25 47.05
C ALA A 200 16.37 -31.90 48.54
N ILE A 201 15.25 -31.31 49.01
CA ILE A 201 15.05 -31.01 50.43
C ILE A 201 15.11 -32.28 51.28
N SER A 202 14.47 -33.36 50.84
CA SER A 202 14.47 -34.65 51.53
C SER A 202 15.88 -35.26 51.61
N LEU A 203 16.63 -35.22 50.51
CA LEU A 203 18.02 -35.70 50.47
C LEU A 203 18.92 -34.91 51.42
N ILE A 204 18.81 -33.57 51.42
CA ILE A 204 19.54 -32.70 52.36
C ILE A 204 19.23 -33.08 53.81
N GLY A 205 17.94 -33.28 54.13
CA GLY A 205 17.51 -33.74 55.44
C GLY A 205 18.17 -35.05 55.85
N SER A 206 18.13 -36.06 54.96
CA SER A 206 18.73 -37.37 55.23
C SER A 206 20.25 -37.31 55.45
N LYS A 207 20.97 -36.53 54.64
CA LYS A 207 22.43 -36.36 54.78
C LYS A 207 22.80 -35.61 56.05
N LYS A 208 22.00 -34.60 56.42
CA LYS A 208 22.16 -33.89 57.71
C LYS A 208 22.02 -34.85 58.88
N ASP A 209 21.00 -35.71 58.87
CA ASP A 209 20.76 -36.68 59.94
C ASP A 209 21.88 -37.73 60.04
N GLN A 210 22.40 -38.21 58.89
CA GLN A 210 23.56 -39.10 58.85
C GLN A 210 24.82 -38.42 59.43
N ALA A 211 25.13 -37.21 58.99
CA ALA A 211 26.28 -36.45 59.47
C ALA A 211 26.20 -36.20 60.99
N LEU A 212 25.01 -35.86 61.51
CA LEU A 212 24.80 -35.68 62.95
C LEU A 212 25.05 -36.97 63.74
N LYS A 213 24.60 -38.13 63.23
CA LYS A 213 24.87 -39.43 63.86
C LYS A 213 26.37 -39.74 63.88
N GLU A 214 27.06 -39.55 62.76
CA GLU A 214 28.52 -39.79 62.69
C GLU A 214 29.32 -38.90 63.64
N ILE A 215 28.99 -37.60 63.69
CA ILE A 215 29.60 -36.66 64.64
C ILE A 215 29.35 -37.12 66.08
N GLY A 216 28.10 -37.50 66.41
CA GLY A 216 27.75 -38.00 67.73
C GLY A 216 28.54 -39.25 68.12
N SER A 217 28.69 -40.21 67.20
CA SER A 217 29.51 -41.42 67.42
C SER A 217 30.98 -41.10 67.63
N LYS A 218 31.59 -40.24 66.79
CA LYS A 218 33.00 -39.83 66.94
C LYS A 218 33.23 -39.07 68.25
N ALA A 219 32.33 -38.16 68.61
CA ALA A 219 32.41 -37.42 69.86
C ALA A 219 32.36 -38.35 71.08
N LYS A 220 31.50 -39.39 71.03
CA LYS A 220 31.44 -40.42 72.08
C LYS A 220 32.74 -41.20 72.19
N THR A 221 33.30 -41.66 71.07
CA THR A 221 34.61 -42.36 71.06
C THR A 221 35.71 -41.51 71.68
N ILE A 222 35.81 -40.23 71.28
CA ILE A 222 36.81 -39.31 71.85
C ILE A 222 36.59 -39.14 73.36
N ALA A 223 35.35 -38.94 73.80
CA ALA A 223 35.04 -38.80 75.23
C ALA A 223 35.41 -40.05 76.03
N ASP A 224 35.17 -41.24 75.49
CA ASP A 224 35.51 -42.51 76.13
C ASP A 224 37.05 -42.71 76.19
N THR A 225 37.78 -42.37 75.12
CA THR A 225 39.25 -42.38 75.10
C THR A 225 39.84 -41.41 76.13
N VAL A 226 39.39 -40.15 76.15
CA VAL A 226 39.86 -39.15 77.11
C VAL A 226 39.60 -39.61 78.55
N LYS A 227 38.41 -40.15 78.83
CA LYS A 227 38.11 -40.72 80.16
C LYS A 227 39.06 -41.84 80.54
N SER A 228 39.35 -42.75 79.61
CA SER A 228 40.29 -43.85 79.81
C SER A 228 41.71 -43.35 80.09
N ASP A 229 42.20 -42.41 79.28
CA ASP A 229 43.55 -41.86 79.42
C ASP A 229 43.70 -41.12 80.75
N VAL A 230 42.72 -40.30 81.13
CA VAL A 230 42.70 -39.60 82.43
C VAL A 230 42.65 -40.61 83.58
N ALA A 231 41.83 -41.66 83.49
CA ALA A 231 41.78 -42.70 84.51
C ALA A 231 43.13 -43.44 84.65
N SER A 232 43.82 -43.70 83.54
CA SER A 232 45.16 -44.30 83.54
C SER A 232 46.19 -43.38 84.22
N LEU A 233 46.21 -42.09 83.86
CA LEU A 233 47.12 -41.11 84.45
C LEU A 233 46.90 -40.96 85.97
N LEU A 234 45.65 -41.03 86.43
CA LEU A 234 45.30 -40.99 87.85
C LEU A 234 45.68 -42.27 88.60
N LYS A 235 45.78 -43.42 87.92
CA LYS A 235 46.21 -44.68 88.55
C LYS A 235 47.70 -44.65 88.89
N ASP A 236 48.51 -44.07 88.01
CA ASP A 236 49.95 -43.92 88.21
C ASP A 236 50.30 -42.65 89.01
N TYR A 237 49.29 -41.87 89.40
CA TYR A 237 49.47 -40.70 90.23
C TYR A 237 49.83 -41.09 91.67
N VAL A 238 51.09 -40.84 92.03
CA VAL A 238 51.56 -40.95 93.41
C VAL A 238 51.35 -39.60 94.09
N GLY A 239 50.38 -39.55 95.01
CA GLY A 239 50.13 -38.37 95.83
C GLY A 239 51.34 -37.99 96.69
N LYS A 240 51.52 -36.70 96.94
CA LYS A 240 52.59 -36.22 97.82
C LYS A 240 52.33 -36.67 99.26
N GLU A 241 53.23 -37.46 99.83
CA GLU A 241 53.20 -37.80 101.26
C GLU A 241 53.51 -36.56 102.12
N PRO A 242 52.69 -36.24 103.14
CA PRO A 242 52.98 -35.15 104.07
C PRO A 242 54.34 -35.37 104.76
N GLY A 243 55.27 -34.42 104.59
CA GLY A 243 56.58 -34.42 105.26
C GLY A 243 57.77 -34.91 104.44
N LYS A 244 57.62 -35.32 103.17
CA LYS A 244 58.76 -35.58 102.27
C LYS A 244 58.98 -34.46 101.25
N GLY A 245 60.20 -33.91 101.21
CA GLY A 245 60.67 -32.96 100.19
C GLY A 245 61.07 -33.69 98.91
N LEU A 246 60.96 -33.01 97.76
CA LEU A 246 61.43 -33.51 96.45
C LEU A 246 62.93 -33.81 96.56
N SER A 247 63.34 -35.06 96.37
CA SER A 247 64.74 -35.40 96.19
C SER A 247 65.23 -34.75 94.89
N ASP A 248 66.42 -34.16 94.93
CA ASP A 248 67.01 -33.42 93.82
C ASP A 248 66.89 -34.13 92.48
N ASN A 249 66.45 -33.34 91.50
CA ASN A 249 66.18 -33.70 90.13
C ASN A 249 67.50 -34.08 89.41
N ASN A 250 67.88 -35.35 89.47
CA ASN A 250 69.14 -35.84 88.91
C ASN A 250 69.02 -36.08 87.39
N PHE A 251 68.80 -35.02 86.61
CA PHE A 251 69.01 -35.07 85.16
C PHE A 251 70.51 -35.10 84.91
N SER A 252 71.06 -36.28 84.61
CA SER A 252 72.45 -36.40 84.14
C SER A 252 72.69 -35.49 82.93
N ASP A 253 73.86 -34.84 82.86
CA ASP A 253 74.28 -33.89 81.82
C ASP A 253 74.08 -34.41 80.37
N ARG A 254 73.93 -35.73 80.22
CA ARG A 254 73.58 -36.42 78.97
C ARG A 254 72.22 -36.05 78.38
N TYR A 255 71.23 -35.67 79.18
CA TYR A 255 69.91 -35.23 78.66
C TYR A 255 69.90 -33.75 78.27
N LYS A 256 70.69 -32.92 78.96
CA LYS A 256 70.92 -31.53 78.56
C LYS A 256 71.65 -31.45 77.22
N SER A 257 72.69 -32.27 77.01
CA SER A 257 73.40 -32.27 75.71
C SER A 257 72.57 -32.81 74.54
N LYS A 258 71.56 -33.66 74.80
CA LYS A 258 70.61 -34.09 73.77
C LYS A 258 69.59 -33.01 73.43
N LEU A 259 69.22 -32.15 74.39
CA LEU A 259 68.35 -31.01 74.14
C LEU A 259 69.09 -29.90 73.38
N ASP A 260 70.36 -29.65 73.74
CA ASP A 260 71.20 -28.64 73.09
C ASP A 260 71.62 -29.02 71.66
N ASN A 261 71.46 -30.30 71.27
CA ASN A 261 71.72 -30.82 69.91
C ASN A 261 70.44 -31.06 69.09
N LEU A 262 69.29 -30.49 69.49
CA LEU A 262 68.14 -30.45 68.58
C LEU A 262 68.46 -29.51 67.40
N ASP A 263 68.39 -30.08 66.20
CA ASP A 263 68.60 -29.44 64.90
C ASP A 263 67.82 -28.12 64.79
N THR A 264 68.51 -26.99 64.92
CA THR A 264 67.95 -25.62 64.84
C THR A 264 67.51 -25.24 63.43
N ASP A 265 67.69 -26.12 62.44
CA ASP A 265 67.28 -25.95 61.05
C ASP A 265 66.03 -26.78 60.68
N ILE A 266 65.22 -27.19 61.67
CA ILE A 266 63.92 -27.87 61.42
C ILE A 266 62.99 -27.03 60.52
N ASP A 267 63.06 -25.70 60.62
CA ASP A 267 62.29 -24.77 59.77
C ASP A 267 62.77 -24.76 58.30
N LYS A 268 63.96 -25.32 58.00
CA LYS A 268 64.49 -25.46 56.62
C LYS A 268 64.27 -26.84 55.99
N LYS A 269 63.78 -27.84 56.75
CA LYS A 269 63.49 -29.20 56.23
C LYS A 269 62.08 -29.38 55.69
N LEU A 270 61.27 -28.33 55.66
CA LEU A 270 59.94 -28.29 55.08
C LEU A 270 59.91 -27.37 53.85
N GLU A 271 60.54 -27.80 52.76
CA GLU A 271 60.15 -27.33 51.42
C GLU A 271 59.24 -28.37 50.76
N PRO A 272 58.10 -27.97 50.16
CA PRO A 272 57.33 -28.88 49.33
C PRO A 272 58.04 -29.07 47.98
N LYS A 273 58.41 -30.32 47.68
CA LYS A 273 58.72 -30.76 46.31
C LYS A 273 57.44 -30.72 45.47
N ALA A 274 57.17 -29.61 44.79
CA ALA A 274 56.21 -29.55 43.70
C ALA A 274 56.98 -29.55 42.36
N ASP A 275 56.76 -30.61 41.59
CA ASP A 275 57.35 -30.90 40.29
C ASP A 275 56.88 -29.87 39.24
N LYS A 276 57.82 -29.24 38.52
CA LYS A 276 57.56 -28.14 37.56
C LYS A 276 57.39 -28.59 36.10
N THR A 277 57.20 -29.88 35.86
CA THR A 277 57.22 -30.48 34.50
C THR A 277 55.84 -30.75 33.89
N MET A 278 54.74 -30.47 34.59
CA MET A 278 53.37 -30.59 34.03
C MET A 278 52.78 -29.27 33.53
N LEU A 279 53.53 -28.17 33.52
CA LEU A 279 52.97 -26.85 33.22
C LEU A 279 52.97 -26.49 31.72
N ASP A 280 53.87 -27.05 30.91
CA ASP A 280 54.05 -26.58 29.52
C ASP A 280 53.06 -27.20 28.52
N ASP A 281 52.60 -28.43 28.73
CA ASP A 281 51.59 -29.07 27.85
C ASP A 281 50.19 -28.48 28.04
N ASP A 282 49.84 -28.08 29.27
CA ASP A 282 48.57 -27.40 29.56
C ASP A 282 48.61 -25.93 29.12
N VAL A 283 49.78 -25.27 29.14
CA VAL A 283 49.96 -23.91 28.59
C VAL A 283 49.84 -23.90 27.06
N GLN A 284 50.25 -24.96 26.36
CA GLN A 284 50.09 -25.04 24.91
C GLN A 284 48.62 -25.34 24.53
N LYS A 285 47.91 -26.17 25.29
CA LYS A 285 46.44 -26.34 25.16
C LYS A 285 45.66 -25.07 25.50
N LEU A 286 46.14 -24.27 26.45
CA LEU A 286 45.56 -22.95 26.78
C LEU A 286 45.80 -21.92 25.68
N LYS A 287 46.96 -21.93 25.00
CA LYS A 287 47.23 -21.01 23.88
C LYS A 287 46.34 -21.29 22.68
N ASP A 288 46.03 -22.56 22.40
CA ASP A 288 45.08 -22.94 21.34
C ASP A 288 43.63 -22.61 21.72
N LEU A 289 43.29 -22.55 23.03
CA LEU A 289 41.99 -22.14 23.55
C LEU A 289 41.77 -20.61 23.56
N ILE A 290 42.84 -19.82 23.48
CA ILE A 290 42.82 -18.35 23.68
C ILE A 290 42.71 -17.56 22.37
N PHE A 291 42.94 -18.18 21.20
CA PHE A 291 42.88 -17.49 19.91
C PHE A 291 41.69 -17.85 19.01
N ASP A 292 40.73 -18.63 19.50
CA ASP A 292 39.48 -18.80 18.79
C ASP A 292 38.52 -17.68 19.21
N SER A 293 38.29 -16.73 18.30
CA SER A 293 37.36 -15.61 18.48
C SER A 293 35.91 -16.10 18.38
N GLU A 294 35.54 -17.05 19.22
CA GLU A 294 34.18 -17.58 19.24
C GLU A 294 33.24 -16.51 19.77
N THR A 295 32.25 -16.16 18.94
CA THR A 295 31.16 -15.28 19.30
C THR A 295 30.33 -15.94 20.40
N LYS A 296 30.14 -15.26 21.54
CA LYS A 296 29.35 -15.78 22.67
C LYS A 296 28.06 -14.97 22.82
N TYR A 297 26.98 -15.69 23.13
CA TYR A 297 25.63 -15.14 23.27
C TYR A 297 25.21 -15.15 24.74
N GLN A 298 24.68 -14.03 25.22
CA GLN A 298 24.03 -13.95 26.53
C GLN A 298 22.70 -13.20 26.38
N GLY A 299 21.60 -13.96 26.28
CA GLY A 299 20.29 -13.41 25.91
C GLY A 299 20.33 -12.79 24.51
N ASP A 300 19.85 -11.55 24.38
CA ASP A 300 19.84 -10.81 23.12
C ASP A 300 21.18 -10.11 22.84
N MET A 301 22.19 -10.23 23.71
CA MET A 301 23.45 -9.48 23.57
C MET A 301 24.56 -10.39 23.02
N ILE A 302 25.31 -9.87 22.05
CA ILE A 302 26.41 -10.55 21.38
C ILE A 302 27.74 -9.95 21.85
N TYR A 303 28.65 -10.83 22.27
CA TYR A 303 29.96 -10.47 22.79
C TYR A 303 31.08 -11.13 21.98
N THR A 304 32.18 -10.41 21.81
CA THR A 304 33.49 -11.01 21.52
C THR A 304 34.36 -10.93 22.76
N LEU A 305 35.15 -11.96 23.01
CA LEU A 305 36.11 -11.98 24.11
C LEU A 305 37.44 -11.45 23.59
N ASP A 306 37.75 -10.19 23.92
CA ASP A 306 39.05 -9.60 23.62
C ASP A 306 39.99 -9.83 24.81
N SER A 307 41.16 -10.42 24.53
CA SER A 307 42.22 -10.59 25.53
C SER A 307 43.09 -9.32 25.55
N VAL A 308 43.10 -8.63 26.69
CA VAL A 308 43.96 -7.45 26.91
C VAL A 308 44.92 -7.69 28.07
N ILE A 309 46.17 -7.25 27.90
CA ILE A 309 47.20 -7.35 28.93
C ILE A 309 47.16 -6.06 29.78
N GLU A 310 46.75 -6.19 31.04
CA GLU A 310 46.79 -5.11 32.02
C GLU A 310 47.67 -5.53 33.20
N ASN A 311 48.73 -4.77 33.48
CA ASN A 311 49.68 -5.02 34.57
C ASN A 311 50.37 -6.41 34.53
N GLY A 312 50.61 -6.96 33.33
CA GLY A 312 51.33 -8.23 33.17
C GLY A 312 50.45 -9.48 33.33
N GLU A 313 49.15 -9.32 33.57
CA GLU A 313 48.17 -10.41 33.54
C GLU A 313 47.27 -10.30 32.30
N VAL A 314 47.02 -11.43 31.64
CA VAL A 314 46.04 -11.51 30.54
C VAL A 314 44.65 -11.49 31.15
N LYS A 315 43.87 -10.43 30.85
CA LYS A 315 42.48 -10.31 31.27
C LYS A 315 41.58 -10.45 30.06
N VAL A 316 40.63 -11.38 30.15
CA VAL A 316 39.58 -11.54 29.15
C VAL A 316 38.50 -10.49 29.45
N LYS A 317 38.27 -9.56 28.53
CA LYS A 317 37.19 -8.57 28.65
C LYS A 317 36.14 -8.87 27.58
N ALA A 318 34.88 -8.94 28.00
CA ALA A 318 33.75 -9.01 27.09
C ALA A 318 33.59 -7.63 26.41
N LYS A 319 33.71 -7.61 25.09
CA LYS A 319 33.41 -6.45 24.27
C LYS A 319 32.05 -6.66 23.64
N GLU A 320 31.10 -5.81 24.02
CA GLU A 320 29.79 -5.78 23.39
C GLU A 320 29.95 -5.39 21.93
N ILE A 321 29.55 -6.30 21.04
CA ILE A 321 29.59 -6.06 19.59
C ILE A 321 28.20 -5.89 19.01
N GLY A 322 27.13 -6.09 19.80
CA GLY A 322 25.80 -5.59 19.49
C GLY A 322 24.68 -6.44 20.10
N LYS A 323 23.46 -6.19 19.63
CA LYS A 323 22.22 -6.76 20.16
C LYS A 323 21.40 -7.40 19.05
N LEU A 324 20.92 -8.61 19.27
CA LEU A 324 19.86 -9.26 18.48
C LEU A 324 18.61 -8.37 18.55
N VAL A 325 18.22 -7.81 17.42
CA VAL A 325 16.96 -7.08 17.27
C VAL A 325 15.87 -8.06 16.84
N ALA A 326 14.67 -7.92 17.44
CA ALA A 326 13.52 -8.79 17.20
C ALA A 326 12.95 -8.69 15.77
N ASN A 327 13.55 -7.88 14.91
CA ASN A 327 13.14 -7.65 13.54
C ASN A 327 14.15 -8.29 12.59
N ASP A 328 13.83 -9.52 12.20
CA ASP A 328 14.42 -10.20 11.05
C ASP A 328 14.10 -9.40 9.79
N PHE A 329 15.03 -8.56 9.31
CA PHE A 329 14.72 -7.71 8.17
C PHE A 329 14.72 -8.49 6.84
N LEU A 330 15.29 -9.72 6.80
CA LEU A 330 15.16 -10.61 5.65
C LEU A 330 15.33 -12.09 5.99
N ARG A 331 14.35 -12.91 5.61
CA ARG A 331 14.44 -14.38 5.63
C ARG A 331 14.69 -14.94 4.23
N VAL A 332 15.53 -15.96 4.15
CA VAL A 332 15.91 -16.65 2.91
C VAL A 332 15.98 -18.16 3.12
N ASN A 333 15.61 -18.94 2.11
CA ASN A 333 15.84 -20.38 2.13
C ASN A 333 17.17 -20.70 1.46
N VAL A 334 18.00 -21.48 2.14
CA VAL A 334 19.29 -21.95 1.62
C VAL A 334 19.17 -23.44 1.32
N ASP A 335 19.64 -23.87 0.15
CA ASP A 335 19.85 -25.29 -0.18
C ASP A 335 21.20 -25.47 -0.92
N SER A 336 22.30 -25.12 -0.25
CA SER A 336 23.62 -25.06 -0.86
C SER A 336 24.71 -25.22 0.20
N ASP A 337 25.91 -25.58 -0.23
CA ASP A 337 27.14 -25.52 0.58
C ASP A 337 27.76 -24.11 0.62
N LYS A 338 27.37 -23.24 -0.32
CA LYS A 338 27.76 -21.83 -0.40
C LYS A 338 26.57 -20.92 -0.59
N TYR A 339 26.58 -19.75 0.03
CA TYR A 339 25.55 -18.74 -0.14
C TYR A 339 26.15 -17.40 -0.53
N LYS A 340 25.77 -16.92 -1.73
CA LYS A 340 26.19 -15.63 -2.28
C LYS A 340 25.08 -14.61 -2.11
N PHE A 341 25.45 -13.40 -1.73
CA PHE A 341 24.50 -12.30 -1.56
C PHE A 341 25.22 -10.97 -1.69
N ARG A 342 24.46 -9.97 -2.11
CA ARG A 342 24.94 -8.60 -2.28
C ARG A 342 24.32 -7.72 -1.20
N ILE A 343 25.13 -6.86 -0.58
CA ILE A 343 24.65 -5.88 0.40
C ILE A 343 24.94 -4.48 -0.11
N LYS A 344 23.94 -3.60 -0.01
CA LYS A 344 24.11 -2.15 -0.10
C LYS A 344 24.09 -1.57 1.31
N SER A 345 25.14 -0.83 1.65
CA SER A 345 25.22 -0.17 2.96
C SER A 345 25.66 1.29 2.85
N THR A 346 25.18 2.13 3.77
CA THR A 346 25.62 3.53 3.92
C THR A 346 26.74 3.73 4.96
N SER A 347 27.01 2.72 5.80
CA SER A 347 28.05 2.77 6.84
C SER A 347 28.74 1.41 7.03
N GLN A 348 29.89 1.39 7.68
CA GLN A 348 30.48 0.11 8.08
C GLN A 348 29.71 -0.46 9.28
N GLY A 349 29.57 -1.78 9.35
CA GLY A 349 28.96 -2.45 10.49
C GLY A 349 28.95 -3.96 10.37
N VAL A 350 28.17 -4.62 11.22
CA VAL A 350 28.03 -6.08 11.27
C VAL A 350 26.57 -6.46 11.09
N ILE A 351 26.33 -7.45 10.23
CA ILE A 351 25.06 -8.16 10.15
C ILE A 351 25.28 -9.61 10.56
N LEU A 352 24.22 -10.25 11.04
CA LEU A 352 24.21 -11.66 11.38
C LEU A 352 23.38 -12.42 10.34
N PHE A 353 23.91 -13.57 9.89
CA PHE A 353 23.22 -14.52 9.04
C PHE A 353 23.13 -15.86 9.76
N TYR A 354 21.92 -16.28 10.13
CA TYR A 354 21.75 -17.41 11.05
C TYR A 354 20.52 -18.28 10.82
N SER A 355 20.56 -19.52 11.29
CA SER A 355 19.40 -20.41 11.38
C SER A 355 18.74 -20.30 12.76
N MET A 356 17.40 -20.36 12.80
CA MET A 356 16.64 -20.47 14.05
C MET A 356 16.61 -21.90 14.62
N THR A 357 17.00 -22.90 13.83
CA THR A 357 16.88 -24.32 14.20
C THR A 357 18.23 -25.01 14.39
N ASP A 358 19.31 -24.49 13.80
CA ASP A 358 20.67 -25.00 13.96
C ASP A 358 21.59 -23.90 14.52
N ASP A 359 21.92 -23.99 15.81
CA ASP A 359 22.80 -23.04 16.50
C ASP A 359 24.23 -23.03 15.95
N ALA A 360 24.65 -24.07 15.23
CA ALA A 360 25.95 -24.11 14.57
C ALA A 360 26.01 -23.27 13.28
N LEU A 361 24.85 -22.82 12.77
CA LEU A 361 24.76 -21.99 11.56
C LEU A 361 24.52 -20.54 11.92
N ARG A 362 25.53 -19.87 12.47
CA ARG A 362 25.50 -18.44 12.83
C ARG A 362 26.76 -17.74 12.35
N TYR A 363 26.61 -16.77 11.45
CA TYR A 363 27.72 -16.09 10.79
C TYR A 363 27.62 -14.58 10.99
N ALA A 364 28.67 -13.98 11.56
CA ALA A 364 28.82 -12.53 11.64
C ALA A 364 29.54 -12.03 10.39
N ILE A 365 28.92 -11.10 9.66
CA ILE A 365 29.43 -10.58 8.38
C ILE A 365 29.75 -9.10 8.57
N HIS A 366 31.02 -8.75 8.36
CA HIS A 366 31.47 -7.36 8.33
C HIS A 366 31.05 -6.70 7.01
N VAL A 367 30.12 -5.75 7.11
CA VAL A 367 29.60 -5.00 5.97
C VAL A 367 30.35 -3.69 5.84
N PHE A 368 30.82 -3.39 4.64
CA PHE A 368 31.45 -2.12 4.30
C PHE A 368 30.46 -1.18 3.59
N PRO A 369 30.65 0.15 3.67
CA PRO A 369 29.86 1.10 2.89
C PRO A 369 29.95 0.79 1.40
N GLN A 370 28.94 1.23 0.63
CA GLN A 370 28.73 0.92 -0.79
C GLN A 370 28.12 -0.47 -1.03
N ILE A 371 27.97 -0.82 -2.31
CA ILE A 371 27.47 -2.12 -2.75
C ILE A 371 28.64 -3.11 -2.81
N LYS A 372 28.51 -4.25 -2.12
CA LYS A 372 29.53 -5.30 -2.08
C LYS A 372 28.90 -6.69 -2.15
N ASP A 373 29.64 -7.62 -2.74
CA ASP A 373 29.29 -9.03 -2.84
C ASP A 373 29.99 -9.82 -1.73
N TYR A 374 29.24 -10.73 -1.12
CA TYR A 374 29.69 -11.59 -0.03
C TYR A 374 29.36 -13.05 -0.36
N GLU A 375 30.22 -13.95 0.07
CA GLU A 375 30.02 -15.40 0.00
C GLU A 375 30.25 -15.99 1.38
N ILE A 376 29.35 -16.85 1.82
CA ILE A 376 29.53 -17.71 2.98
C ILE A 376 29.72 -19.13 2.47
N ASP A 377 30.81 -19.74 2.89
CA ASP A 377 31.08 -21.16 2.69
C ASP A 377 30.71 -21.89 3.99
N PHE A 378 29.70 -22.74 3.94
CA PHE A 378 29.23 -23.46 5.12
C PHE A 378 30.11 -24.69 5.43
N GLY A 379 30.97 -25.12 4.50
CA GLY A 379 31.75 -26.36 4.60
C GLY A 379 30.92 -27.66 4.57
N LYS A 380 29.59 -27.55 4.56
CA LYS A 380 28.61 -28.65 4.45
C LYS A 380 27.38 -28.17 3.69
N LYS A 381 26.62 -29.07 3.07
CA LYS A 381 25.33 -28.69 2.48
C LYS A 381 24.37 -28.26 3.60
N VAL A 382 23.88 -27.03 3.51
CA VAL A 382 22.86 -26.47 4.41
C VAL A 382 21.53 -26.42 3.66
N THR A 383 20.49 -26.97 4.28
CA THR A 383 19.12 -26.91 3.78
C THR A 383 18.21 -26.37 4.88
N GLY A 384 17.63 -25.19 4.69
CA GLY A 384 16.70 -24.59 5.67
C GLY A 384 16.56 -23.08 5.56
N GLU A 385 15.69 -22.53 6.39
CA GLU A 385 15.48 -21.09 6.51
C GLU A 385 16.65 -20.46 7.30
N MET A 386 17.22 -19.41 6.72
CA MET A 386 18.26 -18.55 7.29
C MET A 386 17.76 -17.10 7.32
N ILE A 387 18.28 -16.34 8.27
CA ILE A 387 17.79 -15.01 8.61
C ILE A 387 18.94 -14.01 8.62
N PHE A 388 18.74 -12.88 7.95
CA PHE A 388 19.58 -11.69 8.08
C PHE A 388 19.00 -10.74 9.13
N THR A 389 19.85 -10.33 10.07
CA THR A 389 19.54 -9.29 11.06
C THR A 389 20.70 -8.32 11.22
N SER A 390 20.41 -7.06 11.54
CA SER A 390 21.41 -6.00 11.63
C SER A 390 21.84 -5.83 13.08
N VAL A 391 23.14 -5.92 13.35
CA VAL A 391 23.66 -5.96 14.73
C VAL A 391 24.17 -4.61 15.18
N THR A 392 24.99 -3.95 14.35
CA THR A 392 25.57 -2.63 14.66
C THR A 392 25.10 -1.55 13.71
N MET A 393 24.10 -1.86 12.89
CA MET A 393 23.61 -1.01 11.82
C MET A 393 22.12 -0.77 12.00
N PRO A 394 21.65 0.47 11.91
CA PRO A 394 20.23 0.75 11.73
C PRO A 394 19.68 0.01 10.49
N GLU A 395 18.51 -0.63 10.61
CA GLU A 395 17.88 -1.40 9.52
C GLU A 395 17.68 -0.56 8.25
N ASP A 396 17.44 0.75 8.37
CA ASP A 396 17.28 1.68 7.25
C ASP A 396 18.60 1.96 6.49
N LYS A 397 19.74 1.55 7.05
CA LYS A 397 21.08 1.80 6.48
C LYS A 397 21.69 0.60 5.78
N VAL A 398 21.02 -0.55 5.80
CA VAL A 398 21.50 -1.79 5.18
C VAL A 398 20.37 -2.44 4.36
N SER A 399 20.69 -2.94 3.18
CA SER A 399 19.74 -3.69 2.37
C SER A 399 20.44 -4.85 1.67
N VAL A 400 19.85 -6.03 1.76
CA VAL A 400 20.32 -7.21 1.03
C VAL A 400 19.63 -7.23 -0.33
N ILE A 401 20.44 -7.27 -1.39
CA ILE A 401 19.99 -7.37 -2.77
C ILE A 401 19.98 -8.86 -3.13
N ARG A 402 18.80 -9.41 -3.41
CA ARG A 402 18.65 -10.80 -3.85
C ARG A 402 19.13 -10.94 -5.30
N GLU A 403 19.85 -12.02 -5.57
CA GLU A 403 20.11 -12.52 -6.94
C GLU A 403 18.96 -13.39 -7.45
N GLU A 404 17.72 -13.20 -6.99
CA GLU A 404 16.56 -13.85 -7.61
C GLU A 404 16.20 -13.10 -8.90
N GLY A 405 16.98 -13.34 -9.96
CA GLY A 405 16.71 -12.80 -11.30
C GLY A 405 17.94 -12.31 -12.07
N LEU A 406 18.89 -13.21 -12.33
CA LEU A 406 19.74 -13.19 -13.52
C LEU A 406 19.61 -14.51 -14.26
#